data_AF-A0A7S2FV75-F1
#
_entry.id   AF-A0A7S2FV75-F1
#
_cell.length_a   1.000
_cell.length_b   1.000
_cell.length_c   1.000
_cell.angle_alpha   90.00
_cell.angle_beta   90.00
_cell.angle_gamma   90.00
#
_symmetry.space_group_name_H-M   'P 1'
#
loop_
_entity.id
_entity.type
_entity.pdbx_description
1 polymer ?
#
loop_
_entity_poly.entity_id
_entity_poly.type
_entity_poly.pdbx_seq_one_letter_code
_entity_poly.pdbx_strand_id
1 'polypeptide(L)'
;DAQTLAERLLQRVSKGGEPFLFRLLLLHLVARLVGRHQLQLPNLYAFLLKYTLPTQHEVTKVLACLVEASHAQVPPEELRPAVLHVMRTFVTEAQAPEVIEVGLNSIREVCARSVNVLEEEELADLVDFRKFRHKGVSVAARSLINTYRELHPQLLHRSLR
;
A
#
# COMPACT_ATOMS: atom_id res chain seq x y z
N ASP A 1 -5.01 -10.03 24.88
CA ASP A 1 -3.77 -10.03 24.07
C ASP A 1 -3.90 -9.03 22.92
N ALA A 2 -2.84 -8.80 22.14
CA ALA A 2 -2.81 -7.78 21.09
C ALA A 2 -3.74 -8.09 19.91
N GLN A 3 -3.90 -9.37 19.55
CA GLN A 3 -4.80 -9.82 18.48
C GLN A 3 -6.25 -9.45 18.83
N THR A 4 -6.71 -9.87 20.02
CA THR A 4 -8.07 -9.58 20.49
C THR A 4 -8.36 -8.08 20.53
N LEU A 5 -7.37 -7.25 20.90
CA LEU A 5 -7.52 -5.79 20.91
C LEU A 5 -7.71 -5.24 19.49
N ALA A 6 -6.86 -5.65 18.55
CA ALA A 6 -6.92 -5.19 17.16
C ALA A 6 -8.26 -5.56 16.50
N GLU A 7 -8.74 -6.78 16.72
CA GLU A 7 -10.03 -7.25 16.21
C GLU A 7 -11.21 -6.44 16.76
N ARG A 8 -11.24 -6.20 18.08
CA ARG A 8 -12.30 -5.40 18.72
C ARG A 8 -12.32 -3.96 18.21
N LEU A 9 -11.15 -3.36 18.03
CA LEU A 9 -11.03 -2.01 17.48
C LEU A 9 -11.51 -1.96 16.02
N LEU A 10 -11.09 -2.91 15.18
CA LEU A 10 -11.54 -2.99 13.79
C LEU A 10 -13.07 -3.20 13.71
N GLN A 11 -13.65 -4.05 14.56
CA GLN A 11 -15.10 -4.24 14.65
C GLN A 11 -15.81 -2.93 15.04
N ARG A 12 -15.29 -2.18 16.01
CA ARG A 12 -15.86 -0.88 16.41
C ARG A 12 -15.85 0.10 15.24
N VAL A 13 -14.74 0.21 14.52
CA VAL A 13 -14.64 1.07 13.34
C VAL A 13 -15.62 0.65 12.24
N SER A 14 -15.81 -0.66 12.07
CA SER A 14 -16.67 -1.24 11.03
C SER A 14 -18.16 -1.05 11.28
N LYS A 15 -18.61 -1.00 12.55
CA LYS A 15 -20.02 -0.80 12.93
C LYS A 15 -20.56 0.59 12.54
N GLY A 16 -19.68 1.55 12.26
CA GLY A 16 -20.08 2.93 11.94
C GLY A 16 -20.56 3.71 13.16
N GLY A 17 -21.02 4.94 12.93
CA GLY A 17 -21.51 5.87 13.97
C GLY A 17 -20.50 6.94 14.40
N GLU A 18 -19.21 6.72 14.18
CA GLU A 18 -18.15 7.69 14.51
C GLU A 18 -17.76 8.56 13.29
N PRO A 19 -17.37 9.83 13.49
CA PRO A 19 -16.81 10.67 12.43
C PRO A 19 -15.62 10.02 11.74
N PHE A 20 -15.42 10.31 10.46
CA PHE A 20 -14.33 9.69 9.69
C PHE A 20 -12.94 9.89 10.30
N LEU A 21 -12.61 11.08 10.79
CA LEU A 21 -11.32 11.34 11.43
C LEU A 21 -11.10 10.48 12.68
N PHE A 22 -12.14 10.24 13.47
CA PHE A 22 -12.04 9.36 14.63
C PHE A 22 -11.82 7.90 14.20
N ARG A 23 -12.55 7.44 13.17
CA ARG A 23 -12.32 6.12 12.57
C ARG A 23 -10.89 5.97 12.04
N LEU A 24 -10.34 7.00 11.39
CA LEU A 24 -8.98 7.00 10.87
C LEU A 24 -7.93 6.90 11.99
N LEU A 25 -8.14 7.58 13.12
CA LEU A 25 -7.26 7.45 14.29
C LEU A 25 -7.26 6.01 14.84
N LEU A 26 -8.43 5.38 14.91
CA LEU A 26 -8.54 3.98 15.32
C LEU A 26 -7.88 3.04 14.30
N LEU A 27 -8.05 3.29 13.00
CA LEU A 27 -7.38 2.52 11.94
C LEU A 27 -5.87 2.61 12.03
N HIS A 28 -5.30 3.78 12.29
CA HIS A 28 -3.86 3.93 12.54
C HIS A 28 -3.40 3.10 13.74
N LEU A 29 -4.16 3.12 14.84
CA LEU A 29 -3.83 2.31 16.01
C LEU A 29 -3.86 0.81 15.65
N VAL A 30 -4.89 0.35 14.94
CA VAL A 30 -5.00 -1.04 14.49
C VAL A 30 -3.85 -1.42 13.56
N ALA A 31 -3.55 -0.60 12.54
CA ALA A 31 -2.45 -0.85 11.61
C ALA A 31 -1.10 -0.96 12.33
N ARG A 32 -0.86 -0.09 13.32
CA ARG A 32 0.36 -0.13 14.15
C ARG A 32 0.45 -1.37 15.03
N LEU A 33 -0.67 -1.83 15.60
CA LEU A 33 -0.72 -3.08 16.35
C LEU A 33 -0.40 -4.26 15.43
N VAL A 34 -1.01 -4.30 14.24
CA VAL A 34 -0.80 -5.35 13.23
C VAL A 34 0.67 -5.41 12.82
N GLY A 35 1.24 -4.30 12.36
CA GLY A 35 2.63 -4.28 11.91
C GLY A 35 3.65 -4.59 13.01
N ARG A 36 3.46 -4.06 14.23
CA ARG A 36 4.41 -4.26 15.33
C ARG A 36 4.37 -5.66 15.93
N HIS A 37 3.17 -6.22 16.08
CA HIS A 37 2.99 -7.53 16.68
C HIS A 37 2.84 -8.65 15.64
N GLN A 38 3.01 -8.35 14.35
CA GLN A 38 2.90 -9.28 13.23
C GLN A 38 1.54 -10.05 13.25
N LEU A 39 0.46 -9.31 13.52
CA LEU A 39 -0.87 -9.88 13.72
C LEU A 39 -1.52 -10.30 12.40
N GLN A 40 -2.27 -11.40 12.40
CA GLN A 40 -3.03 -11.82 11.24
C GLN A 40 -4.42 -11.20 11.28
N LEU A 41 -4.65 -10.15 10.48
CA LEU A 41 -5.93 -9.44 10.43
C LEU A 41 -6.34 -9.11 8.98
N PRO A 42 -6.64 -10.11 8.14
CA PRO A 42 -6.90 -9.93 6.71
C PRO A 42 -8.08 -8.98 6.41
N ASN A 43 -9.09 -8.98 7.28
CA ASN A 43 -10.25 -8.09 7.20
C ASN A 43 -9.87 -6.59 7.22
N LEU A 44 -8.70 -6.23 7.75
CA LEU A 44 -8.21 -4.86 7.74
C LEU A 44 -7.95 -4.37 6.31
N TYR A 45 -7.35 -5.20 5.46
CA TYR A 45 -7.00 -4.81 4.08
C TYR A 45 -8.24 -4.56 3.24
N ALA A 46 -9.23 -5.47 3.34
CA ALA A 46 -10.53 -5.30 2.70
C ALA A 46 -11.28 -4.06 3.21
N PHE A 47 -11.08 -3.68 4.48
CA PHE A 47 -11.68 -2.48 5.04
C PHE A 47 -11.00 -1.20 4.53
N LEU A 48 -9.66 -1.16 4.52
CA LEU A 48 -8.88 -0.03 4.02
C LEU A 48 -9.15 0.25 2.54
N LEU A 49 -9.38 -0.81 1.75
CA LEU A 49 -9.71 -0.72 0.32
C LEU A 49 -10.91 0.21 0.02
N LYS A 50 -11.86 0.30 0.94
CA LYS A 50 -13.05 1.17 0.78
C LYS A 50 -12.71 2.65 0.84
N TYR A 51 -11.52 2.99 1.33
CA TYR A 51 -11.04 4.36 1.51
C TYR A 51 -9.82 4.68 0.63
N THR A 52 -9.41 3.79 -0.27
CA THR A 52 -8.27 4.01 -1.18
C THR A 52 -8.70 4.63 -2.51
N LEU A 53 -9.31 5.81 -2.45
CA LEU A 53 -9.61 6.63 -3.63
C LEU A 53 -8.82 7.94 -3.56
N PRO A 54 -8.26 8.46 -4.66
CA PRO A 54 -7.51 9.73 -4.63
C PRO A 54 -8.29 10.92 -4.07
N THR A 55 -9.62 10.93 -4.24
CA THR A 55 -10.52 11.95 -3.74
C THR A 55 -10.91 11.78 -2.27
N GLN A 56 -10.52 10.67 -1.64
CA GLN A 56 -10.83 10.39 -0.25
C GLN A 56 -10.12 11.41 0.66
N HIS A 57 -10.87 11.95 1.63
CA HIS A 57 -10.27 12.82 2.63
C HIS A 57 -9.21 12.06 3.44
N GLU A 58 -8.03 12.66 3.62
CA GLU A 58 -6.89 12.04 4.32
C GLU A 58 -6.42 10.71 3.70
N VAL A 59 -6.56 10.54 2.38
CA VAL A 59 -6.18 9.30 1.69
C VAL A 59 -4.72 8.88 1.95
N THR A 60 -3.80 9.82 2.09
CA THR A 60 -2.38 9.53 2.39
C THR A 60 -2.22 8.82 3.74
N LYS A 61 -3.04 9.16 4.73
CA LYS A 61 -3.09 8.49 6.04
C LYS A 61 -3.69 7.09 5.94
N VAL A 62 -4.70 6.90 5.08
CA VAL A 62 -5.25 5.58 4.78
C VAL A 62 -4.19 4.68 4.14
N LEU A 63 -3.45 5.18 3.15
CA LEU A 63 -2.35 4.46 2.51
C LEU A 63 -1.23 4.15 3.52
N ALA A 64 -0.93 5.08 4.43
CA ALA A 64 0.02 4.83 5.51
C ALA A 64 -0.45 3.70 6.44
N CYS A 65 -1.75 3.59 6.73
CA CYS A 65 -2.28 2.44 7.48
C CYS A 65 -2.07 1.12 6.75
N LEU A 66 -2.27 1.09 5.42
CA LEU A 66 -2.02 -0.11 4.60
C LEU A 66 -0.54 -0.52 4.68
N VAL A 67 0.37 0.45 4.53
CA VAL A 67 1.81 0.23 4.62
C VAL A 67 2.23 -0.24 6.02
N GLU A 68 1.74 0.41 7.07
CA GLU A 68 2.07 0.06 8.47
C GLU A 68 1.55 -1.33 8.85
N ALA A 69 0.38 -1.73 8.34
CA ALA A 69 -0.19 -3.05 8.57
C ALA A 69 0.48 -4.16 7.74
N SER A 70 1.16 -3.83 6.63
CA SER A 70 1.85 -4.82 5.81
C SER A 70 3.08 -5.35 6.56
N HIS A 71 3.32 -6.66 6.55
CA HIS A 71 4.52 -7.27 7.12
C HIS A 71 4.82 -8.64 6.52
N ALA A 72 6.01 -9.19 6.80
CA ALA A 72 6.54 -10.40 6.16
C ALA A 72 5.73 -11.69 6.43
N GLN A 73 4.90 -11.72 7.48
CA GLN A 73 4.03 -12.86 7.78
C GLN A 73 2.64 -12.74 7.14
N VAL A 74 2.30 -11.61 6.51
CA VAL A 74 1.04 -11.48 5.77
C VAL A 74 1.23 -12.15 4.42
N PRO A 75 0.36 -13.10 4.05
CA PRO A 75 0.45 -13.73 2.75
C PRO A 75 0.26 -12.69 1.61
N PRO A 76 1.06 -12.74 0.52
CA PRO A 76 0.97 -11.78 -0.58
C PRO A 76 -0.44 -11.66 -1.19
N GLU A 77 -1.20 -12.76 -1.24
CA GLU A 77 -2.56 -12.81 -1.75
C GLU A 77 -3.55 -11.94 -0.98
N GLU A 78 -3.32 -11.68 0.31
CA GLU A 78 -4.15 -10.80 1.15
C GLU A 78 -3.87 -9.32 0.85
N LEU A 79 -2.63 -8.99 0.50
CA LEU A 79 -2.20 -7.62 0.18
C LEU A 79 -2.47 -7.25 -1.28
N ARG A 80 -2.41 -8.23 -2.18
CA ARG A 80 -2.48 -8.06 -3.63
C ARG A 80 -3.73 -7.28 -4.07
N PRO A 81 -4.97 -7.55 -3.60
CA PRO A 81 -6.14 -6.76 -3.98
C PRO A 81 -5.99 -5.27 -3.64
N ALA A 82 -5.40 -4.94 -2.50
CA ALA A 82 -5.18 -3.56 -2.09
C ALA A 82 -4.09 -2.88 -2.93
N VAL A 83 -2.97 -3.57 -3.19
CA VAL A 83 -1.88 -3.05 -4.02
C VAL A 83 -2.35 -2.79 -5.45
N LEU A 84 -3.06 -3.74 -6.06
CA LEU A 84 -3.57 -3.58 -7.43
C LEU A 84 -4.62 -2.49 -7.54
N HIS A 85 -5.44 -2.32 -6.49
CA HIS A 85 -6.38 -1.21 -6.45
C HIS A 85 -5.64 0.13 -6.40
N VAL A 86 -4.61 0.28 -5.55
CA VAL A 86 -3.79 1.50 -5.49
C VAL A 86 -3.10 1.77 -6.83
N MET A 87 -2.54 0.73 -7.47
CA MET A 87 -1.96 0.86 -8.82
C MET A 87 -2.97 1.42 -9.82
N ARG A 88 -4.17 0.83 -9.89
CA ARG A 88 -5.21 1.21 -10.87
C ARG A 88 -5.85 2.57 -10.60
N THR A 89 -5.87 3.04 -9.36
CA THR A 89 -6.55 4.30 -9.00
C THR A 89 -5.61 5.49 -8.83
N PHE A 90 -4.36 5.27 -8.39
CA PHE A 90 -3.38 6.35 -8.15
C PHE A 90 -2.33 6.44 -9.24
N VAL A 91 -1.91 5.32 -9.83
CA VAL A 91 -0.75 5.25 -10.73
C VAL A 91 -1.22 5.16 -12.18
N THR A 92 -1.85 6.23 -12.65
CA THR A 92 -2.29 6.37 -14.06
C THR A 92 -1.90 7.73 -14.60
N GLU A 93 -1.68 7.84 -15.91
CA GLU A 93 -1.28 9.12 -16.55
C GLU A 93 -2.36 10.21 -16.44
N ALA A 94 -3.60 9.84 -16.12
CA ALA A 94 -4.71 10.78 -15.93
C ALA A 94 -4.70 11.45 -14.55
N GLN A 95 -3.96 10.92 -13.58
CA GLN A 95 -3.87 11.47 -12.23
C GLN A 95 -2.89 12.64 -12.16
N ALA A 96 -3.07 13.51 -11.16
CA ALA A 96 -2.09 14.55 -10.87
C ALA A 96 -0.74 13.92 -10.45
N PRO A 97 0.41 14.49 -10.83
CA PRO A 97 1.71 13.91 -10.54
C PRO A 97 1.96 13.59 -9.06
N GLU A 98 1.43 14.40 -8.15
CA GLU A 98 1.53 14.22 -6.71
C GLU A 98 0.76 12.96 -6.24
N VAL A 99 -0.39 12.67 -6.86
CA VAL A 99 -1.18 11.47 -6.58
C VAL A 99 -0.45 10.22 -7.06
N ILE A 100 0.13 10.27 -8.26
CA ILE A 100 0.94 9.18 -8.82
C ILE A 100 2.14 8.90 -7.92
N GLU A 101 2.84 9.95 -7.47
CA GLU A 101 3.99 9.84 -6.58
C GLU A 101 3.61 9.18 -5.24
N VAL A 102 2.50 9.58 -4.63
CA VAL A 102 1.98 8.95 -3.41
C VAL A 102 1.64 7.47 -3.64
N GLY A 103 1.01 7.14 -4.77
CA GLY A 103 0.69 5.77 -5.14
C GLY A 103 1.93 4.89 -5.28
N LEU A 104 2.92 5.34 -6.06
CA LEU A 104 4.18 4.63 -6.29
C LEU A 104 4.97 4.41 -4.99
N ASN A 105 5.08 5.44 -4.16
CA ASN A 105 5.77 5.32 -2.86
C ASN A 105 5.05 4.35 -1.92
N SER A 106 3.72 4.38 -1.89
CA SER A 106 2.93 3.46 -1.06
C SER A 106 3.11 2.01 -1.51
N ILE A 107 3.05 1.76 -2.83
CA ILE A 107 3.27 0.42 -3.40
C ILE A 107 4.70 -0.07 -3.10
N ARG A 108 5.72 0.78 -3.28
CA ARG A 108 7.11 0.43 -2.93
C ARG A 108 7.23 -0.03 -1.49
N GLU A 109 6.65 0.72 -0.55
CA GLU A 109 6.73 0.38 0.87
C GLU A 109 6.08 -0.97 1.19
N VAL A 110 4.95 -1.29 0.55
CA VAL A 110 4.35 -2.63 0.69
C VAL A 110 5.26 -3.71 0.08
N CYS A 111 5.80 -3.48 -1.13
CA CYS A 111 6.69 -4.42 -1.81
C CYS A 111 7.99 -4.68 -1.04
N ALA A 112 8.52 -3.68 -0.33
CA ALA A 112 9.70 -3.85 0.53
C ALA A 112 9.47 -4.85 1.68
N ARG A 113 8.20 -5.10 2.03
CA ARG A 113 7.79 -6.04 3.09
C ARG A 113 7.25 -7.37 2.53
N SER A 114 6.72 -7.34 1.30
CA SER A 114 6.21 -8.50 0.57
C SER A 114 6.53 -8.37 -0.92
N VAL A 115 7.70 -8.88 -1.32
CA VAL A 115 8.25 -8.69 -2.68
C VAL A 115 7.44 -9.40 -3.77
N ASN A 116 6.71 -10.46 -3.42
CA ASN A 116 5.91 -11.27 -4.34
C ASN A 116 4.46 -10.78 -4.46
N VAL A 117 4.15 -9.56 -3.98
CA VAL A 117 2.80 -9.00 -4.08
C VAL A 117 2.45 -8.56 -5.51
N LEU A 118 3.47 -8.21 -6.31
CA LEU A 118 3.36 -7.85 -7.72
C LEU A 118 3.94 -8.96 -8.62
N GLU A 119 3.30 -9.15 -9.77
CA GLU A 119 3.79 -9.97 -10.87
C GLU A 119 4.67 -9.14 -11.82
N GLU A 120 5.39 -9.81 -12.73
CA GLU A 120 6.34 -9.16 -13.64
C GLU A 120 5.67 -8.10 -14.53
N GLU A 121 4.47 -8.37 -15.04
CA GLU A 121 3.71 -7.43 -15.88
C GLU A 121 3.32 -6.15 -15.12
N GLU A 122 2.82 -6.31 -13.90
CA GLU A 122 2.39 -5.18 -13.05
C GLU A 122 3.59 -4.35 -12.59
N LEU A 123 4.71 -5.02 -12.27
CA LEU A 123 5.95 -4.34 -11.96
C LEU A 123 6.47 -3.58 -13.18
N ALA A 124 6.40 -4.16 -14.38
CA ALA A 124 6.80 -3.50 -15.63
C ALA A 124 6.03 -2.19 -15.87
N ASP A 125 4.71 -2.22 -15.70
CA ASP A 125 3.85 -1.04 -15.82
C ASP A 125 4.25 0.07 -14.84
N LEU A 126 4.48 -0.29 -13.57
CA LEU A 126 4.88 0.67 -12.53
C LEU A 126 6.27 1.27 -12.78
N VAL A 127 7.25 0.46 -13.20
CA VAL A 127 8.62 0.95 -13.42
C VAL A 127 8.76 1.81 -14.67
N ASP A 128 7.81 1.79 -15.59
CA ASP A 128 7.81 2.62 -16.79
C ASP A 128 7.53 4.10 -16.49
N PHE A 129 6.90 4.40 -15.36
CA PHE A 129 6.82 5.75 -14.81
C PHE A 129 8.19 6.38 -14.50
N ARG A 130 9.31 5.63 -14.54
CA ARG A 130 10.66 6.20 -14.49
C ARG A 130 10.93 7.21 -15.62
N LYS A 131 10.23 7.11 -16.74
CA LYS A 131 10.33 8.02 -17.90
C LYS A 131 9.37 9.21 -17.81
N PHE A 132 8.53 9.26 -16.77
CA PHE A 132 7.53 10.30 -16.60
C PHE A 132 8.18 11.68 -16.44
N ARG A 133 7.58 12.72 -17.03
CA ARG A 133 8.16 14.07 -17.07
C ARG A 133 8.30 14.69 -15.68
N HIS A 134 7.36 14.42 -14.79
CA HIS A 134 7.41 14.93 -13.42
C HIS A 134 8.53 14.23 -12.63
N LYS A 135 9.45 15.03 -12.06
CA LYS A 135 10.63 14.52 -11.36
C LYS A 135 10.27 13.63 -10.16
N GLY A 136 9.25 14.01 -9.37
CA GLY A 136 8.84 13.24 -8.19
C GLY A 136 8.36 11.83 -8.53
N VAL A 137 7.51 11.71 -9.55
CA VAL A 137 7.03 10.42 -10.08
C VAL A 137 8.19 9.58 -10.61
N SER A 138 9.05 10.20 -11.41
CA SER A 138 10.22 9.55 -11.99
C SER A 138 11.19 9.03 -10.90
N VAL A 139 11.35 9.75 -9.80
CA VAL A 139 12.16 9.34 -8.63
C VAL A 139 11.48 8.20 -7.87
N ALA A 140 10.17 8.28 -7.62
CA ALA A 140 9.42 7.24 -6.93
C ALA A 140 9.48 5.90 -7.68
N ALA A 141 9.30 5.92 -9.01
CA ALA A 141 9.43 4.73 -9.84
C ALA A 141 10.86 4.15 -9.81
N ARG A 142 11.91 4.99 -9.85
CA ARG A 142 13.30 4.50 -9.70
C ARG A 142 13.58 3.90 -8.33
N SER A 143 12.97 4.45 -7.28
CA SER A 143 13.07 3.90 -5.92
C SER A 143 12.44 2.50 -5.83
N LEU A 144 11.31 2.27 -6.51
CA LEU A 144 10.72 0.93 -6.66
C LEU A 144 11.69 -0.03 -7.37
N ILE A 145 12.29 0.39 -8.49
CA ILE A 145 13.29 -0.43 -9.20
C ILE A 145 14.43 -0.82 -8.27
N ASN A 146 15.01 0.14 -7.55
CA ASN A 146 16.12 -0.15 -6.64
C ASN A 146 15.73 -1.12 -5.52
N THR A 147 14.50 -1.01 -4.99
CA THR A 147 13.97 -1.96 -4.01
C THR A 147 13.97 -3.39 -4.56
N TYR A 148 13.53 -3.58 -5.81
CA TYR A 148 13.54 -4.91 -6.45
C TYR A 148 14.94 -5.38 -6.84
N ARG A 149 15.87 -4.48 -7.19
CA ARG A 149 17.28 -4.84 -7.42
C ARG A 149 17.92 -5.46 -6.17
N GLU A 150 17.60 -4.91 -5.01
CA GLU A 150 18.13 -5.39 -3.73
C GLU A 150 17.46 -6.68 -3.27
N LEU A 151 16.13 -6.78 -3.40
CA LEU A 151 15.36 -7.89 -2.82
C LEU A 151 15.13 -9.07 -3.77
N HIS A 152 14.83 -8.81 -5.05
CA HIS A 152 14.47 -9.85 -6.01
C HIS A 152 14.67 -9.41 -7.48
N PRO A 153 15.92 -9.23 -7.93
CA PRO A 153 16.23 -8.62 -9.24
C PRO A 153 15.69 -9.40 -10.43
N GLN A 154 15.39 -10.70 -10.26
CA GLN A 154 14.86 -11.53 -11.33
C GLN A 154 13.45 -11.14 -11.79
N LEU A 155 12.67 -10.46 -10.94
CA LEU A 155 11.34 -9.93 -11.30
C LEU A 155 11.42 -8.68 -12.19
N LEU A 156 12.60 -8.05 -12.28
CA LEU A 156 12.83 -6.93 -13.19
C LEU A 156 13.19 -7.44 -14.59
N HIS A 157 12.75 -6.71 -15.61
CA HIS A 157 13.25 -6.88 -16.97
C HIS A 157 14.78 -6.78 -16.99
N ARG A 158 15.45 -7.57 -17.84
CA ARG A 158 16.92 -7.69 -17.89
C ARG A 158 17.68 -6.35 -17.95
N SER A 159 17.13 -5.35 -18.63
CA SER A 159 17.73 -4.01 -18.74
C SER A 159 17.67 -3.17 -17.46
N LEU A 160 16.89 -3.60 -16.47
CA LEU A 160 16.68 -2.91 -15.20
C LEU A 160 17.24 -3.67 -14.00
N ARG A 161 17.77 -4.89 -14.20
CA ARG A 161 18.45 -5.66 -13.17
C ARG A 161 19.70 -4.94 -12.68
#